data_AF-A0A9W6V9K5-F1
#
_entry.id   AF-A0A9W6V9K5-F1
#
_cell.length_a   1.000
_cell.length_b   1.000
_cell.length_c   1.000
_cell.angle_alpha   90.00
_cell.angle_beta   90.00
_cell.angle_gamma   90.00
#
_symmetry.space_group_name_H-M   'P 1'
#
loop_
_entity.id
_entity.type
_entity.pdbx_description
1 polymer ?
#
loop_
_entity_poly.entity_id
_entity_poly.type
_entity_poly.pdbx_seq_one_letter_code
_entity_poly.pdbx_strand_id
1 'polypeptide(L)'
;MVPTLLPGDMLERGNALVSAAQRSAAVLGALAGAAVVTFVGPRAALFAAGAVFVISGLTVLRLNDNTPTSLGRSMLADAAAGVQAMRERPWVLAVMSTASVHLMTGAAAALTLLPLIARDRLGGDLAYGAVLAAMAIGALPGLVLAGRWRPKAKGTASMCVLSGYALVPLSLALPLPLPAVMACFAIGGFAVEFFFVYWLSALQRNIPGDVLGKVLALDQLGAFALLPVGYLLVGPVVAAIGTTPTLLGAAAVVAATSALCLAIPGVAHFADPAPTLERAHD
;
A
#
# COMPACT_ATOMS: atom_id res chain seq x y z
N MET A 1 9.05 17.01 7.04
CA MET A 1 9.14 18.47 6.76
C MET A 1 8.19 19.29 7.61
N VAL A 2 6.92 18.92 7.81
CA VAL A 2 5.99 19.67 8.69
C VAL A 2 6.51 19.87 10.13
N PRO A 3 7.14 18.88 10.79
CA PRO A 3 7.73 19.06 12.13
C PRO A 3 8.89 20.07 12.20
N THR A 4 9.46 20.41 11.04
CA THR A 4 10.68 21.20 10.89
C THR A 4 10.39 22.66 10.53
N LEU A 5 9.19 22.93 9.98
CA LEU A 5 8.79 24.25 9.47
C LEU A 5 7.81 24.99 10.39
N LEU A 6 7.24 24.31 11.39
CA LEU A 6 6.22 24.86 12.27
C LEU A 6 6.57 24.61 13.75
N PRO A 7 6.42 25.62 14.62
CA PRO A 7 6.51 25.43 16.07
C PRO A 7 5.43 24.44 16.57
N GLY A 8 5.70 23.81 17.72
CA GLY A 8 4.97 22.64 18.24
C GLY A 8 3.46 22.81 18.36
N ASP A 9 2.99 24.03 18.59
CA ASP A 9 1.60 24.45 18.71
C ASP A 9 0.84 24.50 17.37
N MET A 10 1.57 24.56 16.25
CA MET A 10 1.01 24.58 14.89
C MET A 10 1.16 23.25 14.15
N LEU A 11 1.81 22.25 14.75
CA LEU A 11 2.06 20.95 14.11
C LEU A 11 0.79 20.18 13.79
N GLU A 12 -0.23 20.21 14.65
CA GLU A 12 -1.52 19.59 14.36
C GLU A 12 -2.22 20.26 13.17
N ARG A 13 -2.19 21.60 13.10
CA ARG A 13 -2.78 22.36 11.98
C ARG A 13 -2.01 22.14 10.67
N GLY A 14 -0.68 22.10 10.74
CA GLY A 14 0.17 21.80 9.59
C GLY A 14 -0.02 20.38 9.07
N ASN A 15 -0.06 19.39 9.98
CA ASN A 15 -0.30 18.00 9.61
C ASN A 15 -1.73 17.79 9.09
N ALA A 16 -2.73 18.48 9.65
CA ALA A 16 -4.09 18.47 9.14
C ALA A 16 -4.17 19.06 7.73
N LEU A 17 -3.47 20.17 7.46
CA LEU A 17 -3.40 20.78 6.13
C LEU A 17 -2.70 19.86 5.12
N VAL A 18 -1.59 19.23 5.50
CA VAL A 18 -0.87 18.27 4.64
C VAL A 18 -1.72 17.02 4.38
N SER A 19 -2.38 16.47 5.40
CA SER A 19 -3.30 15.34 5.22
C SER A 19 -4.48 15.73 4.32
N ALA A 20 -5.07 16.91 4.51
CA ALA A 20 -6.15 17.40 3.65
C ALA A 20 -5.67 17.59 2.20
N ALA A 21 -4.49 18.17 2.01
CA ALA A 21 -3.88 18.37 0.70
C ALA A 21 -3.57 17.03 0.01
N GLN A 22 -2.98 16.06 0.71
CA GLN A 22 -2.68 14.73 0.16
C GLN A 22 -3.95 13.96 -0.23
N ARG A 23 -4.96 13.95 0.66
CA ARG A 23 -6.24 13.28 0.39
C ARG A 23 -7.00 13.96 -0.75
N SER A 24 -6.98 15.29 -0.81
CA SER A 24 -7.59 16.06 -1.91
C SER A 24 -6.84 15.85 -3.22
N ALA A 25 -5.51 15.83 -3.20
CA ALA A 25 -4.68 15.58 -4.38
C ALA A 25 -4.87 14.17 -4.92
N ALA A 26 -5.04 13.16 -4.06
CA ALA A 26 -5.34 11.80 -4.49
C ALA A 26 -6.69 11.72 -5.23
N VAL A 27 -7.74 12.32 -4.67
CA VAL A 27 -9.09 12.28 -5.26
C VAL A 27 -9.18 13.17 -6.51
N LEU A 28 -8.78 14.44 -6.39
CA LEU A 28 -8.85 15.41 -7.48
C LEU A 28 -7.85 15.07 -8.59
N GLY A 29 -6.66 14.57 -8.25
CA GLY A 29 -5.64 14.17 -9.21
C GLY A 29 -6.07 12.96 -10.04
N ALA A 30 -6.71 11.96 -9.42
CA ALA A 30 -7.26 10.82 -10.15
C ALA A 30 -8.38 11.24 -11.12
N LEU A 31 -9.32 12.08 -10.66
CA LEU A 31 -10.42 12.59 -11.48
C LEU A 31 -9.92 13.48 -12.62
N ALA A 32 -9.00 14.42 -12.34
CA ALA A 32 -8.43 15.30 -13.34
C ALA A 32 -7.57 14.52 -14.34
N GLY A 33 -6.77 13.56 -13.88
CA GLY A 33 -5.97 12.69 -14.74
C GLY A 33 -6.84 11.90 -15.71
N ALA A 34 -7.90 11.27 -15.21
CA ALA A 34 -8.86 10.54 -16.04
C ALA A 34 -9.56 11.45 -17.06
N ALA A 35 -10.00 12.65 -16.65
CA ALA A 35 -10.62 13.62 -17.54
C ALA A 35 -9.67 14.08 -18.65
N VAL A 36 -8.43 14.48 -18.31
CA VAL A 36 -7.46 14.97 -19.29
C VAL A 36 -7.08 13.87 -20.29
N VAL A 37 -6.88 12.63 -19.83
CA VAL A 37 -6.63 11.50 -20.74
C VAL A 37 -7.82 11.24 -21.66
N THR A 38 -9.04 11.32 -21.13
CA THR A 38 -10.28 11.03 -21.89
C THR A 38 -10.57 12.09 -22.95
N PHE A 39 -10.41 13.38 -22.61
CA PHE A 39 -10.80 14.48 -23.50
C PHE A 39 -9.66 15.00 -24.39
N VAL A 40 -8.41 14.91 -23.92
CA VAL A 40 -7.26 15.57 -24.56
C VAL A 40 -6.15 14.56 -24.94
N GLY A 41 -6.28 13.32 -24.48
CA GLY A 41 -5.38 12.21 -24.82
C GLY A 41 -4.14 12.10 -23.91
N PRO A 42 -3.44 10.96 -23.96
CA PRO A 42 -2.36 10.63 -23.02
C PRO A 42 -1.16 11.58 -23.10
N ARG A 43 -0.87 12.09 -24.31
CA ARG A 43 0.30 12.94 -24.55
C ARG A 43 0.16 14.31 -23.89
N ALA A 44 -1.03 14.90 -23.93
CA ALA A 44 -1.34 16.16 -23.24
C ALA A 44 -1.39 15.96 -21.72
N ALA A 45 -1.92 14.83 -21.25
CA ALA A 45 -1.89 14.46 -19.83
C ALA A 45 -0.46 14.40 -19.27
N LEU A 46 0.48 13.82 -20.04
CA LEU A 46 1.90 13.76 -19.66
C LEU A 46 2.55 15.15 -19.58
N PHE A 47 2.27 16.05 -20.53
CA PHE A 47 2.76 17.43 -20.46
C PHE A 47 2.20 18.20 -19.27
N ALA A 48 0.90 18.04 -18.99
CA ALA A 48 0.27 18.66 -17.83
C ALA A 48 0.88 18.15 -16.51
N ALA A 49 1.10 16.84 -16.39
CA ALA A 49 1.80 16.26 -15.25
C ALA A 49 3.22 16.81 -15.11
N GLY A 50 3.97 16.90 -16.21
CA GLY A 50 5.31 17.49 -16.26
C GLY A 50 5.33 18.94 -15.77
N ALA A 51 4.37 19.76 -16.20
CA ALA A 51 4.27 21.16 -15.75
C ALA A 51 4.01 21.26 -14.23
N VAL A 52 3.13 20.41 -13.68
CA VAL A 52 2.88 20.36 -12.23
C VAL A 52 4.15 19.97 -11.47
N PHE A 53 4.91 18.99 -11.97
CA PHE A 53 6.20 18.60 -11.37
C PHE A 53 7.24 19.72 -11.44
N VAL A 54 7.32 20.46 -12.55
CA VAL A 54 8.23 21.61 -12.68
C VAL A 54 7.85 22.71 -11.68
N ILE A 55 6.56 23.03 -11.55
CA ILE A 55 6.07 24.00 -10.57
C ILE A 55 6.42 23.54 -9.16
N SER A 56 6.21 22.27 -8.84
CA SER A 56 6.60 21.69 -7.55
C SER A 56 8.10 21.84 -7.29
N GLY A 57 8.94 21.48 -8.27
CA GLY A 57 10.40 21.63 -8.19
C GLY A 57 10.84 23.08 -7.99
N LEU A 58 10.27 24.02 -8.73
CA LEU A 58 10.54 25.46 -8.56
C LEU A 58 10.12 25.98 -7.19
N THR A 59 9.04 25.44 -6.64
CA THR A 59 8.55 25.81 -5.29
C THR A 59 9.50 25.30 -4.22
N VAL A 60 10.02 24.07 -4.38
CA VAL A 60 11.03 23.48 -3.47
C VAL A 60 12.35 24.25 -3.52
N LEU A 61 12.80 24.68 -4.71
CA LEU A 61 14.03 25.47 -4.86
C LEU A 61 13.98 26.84 -4.16
N ARG A 62 12.77 27.34 -3.85
CA ARG A 62 12.57 28.60 -3.11
C ARG A 62 12.53 28.39 -1.60
N LEU A 63 12.55 27.15 -1.12
CA LEU A 63 12.62 26.85 0.31
C LEU A 63 14.08 26.89 0.76
N ASN A 64 14.37 27.79 1.70
CA ASN A 64 15.68 27.85 2.34
C ASN A 64 15.67 26.87 3.52
N ASP A 65 16.22 25.67 3.31
CA ASP A 65 16.26 24.64 4.33
C ASP A 65 17.48 24.86 5.23
N ASN A 66 17.31 25.63 6.31
CA ASN A 66 18.36 25.91 7.31
C ASN A 66 18.54 24.75 8.32
N THR A 67 18.03 23.56 8.01
CA THR A 67 18.19 22.39 8.87
C THR A 67 19.69 22.07 8.95
N PRO A 68 20.28 21.89 10.15
CA PRO A 68 21.61 21.34 10.26
C PRO A 68 21.58 19.99 9.53
N THR A 69 22.26 19.92 8.40
CA THR A 69 22.48 18.64 7.76
C THR A 69 23.18 17.79 8.82
N SER A 70 22.59 16.64 9.16
CA SER A 70 23.26 15.60 9.93
C SER A 70 24.40 15.04 9.04
N LEU A 71 25.39 15.88 8.74
CA LEU A 71 26.64 15.53 8.09
C LEU A 71 27.40 14.67 9.09
N GLY A 72 27.24 13.35 8.99
CA GLY A 72 28.02 12.43 9.82
C GLY A 72 27.46 11.02 9.98
N ARG A 73 26.18 10.75 9.67
CA ARG A 73 25.64 9.38 9.74
C ARG A 73 25.59 8.75 8.35
N SER A 74 26.28 7.62 8.19
CA SER A 74 26.26 6.83 6.97
C SER A 74 24.83 6.36 6.67
N MET A 75 24.36 6.53 5.44
CA MET A 75 23.06 6.01 5.00
C MET A 75 22.94 4.50 5.27
N LEU A 76 24.06 3.76 5.18
CA LEU A 76 24.10 2.35 5.54
C LEU A 76 23.92 2.12 7.05
N ALA A 77 24.45 2.99 7.90
CA ALA A 77 24.25 2.90 9.34
C ALA A 77 22.79 3.18 9.73
N ASP A 78 22.14 4.13 9.05
CA ASP A 78 20.71 4.39 9.25
C ASP A 78 19.83 3.25 8.72
N ALA A 79 20.16 2.67 7.56
CA ALA A 79 19.51 1.46 7.06
C ALA A 79 19.70 0.28 8.02
N ALA A 80 20.92 0.07 8.53
CA ALA A 80 21.21 -0.98 9.51
C ALA A 80 20.42 -0.79 10.81
N ALA A 81 20.31 0.45 11.31
CA ALA A 81 19.48 0.76 12.49
C ALA A 81 17.99 0.46 12.25
N GLY A 82 17.46 0.78 11.07
CA GLY A 82 16.09 0.43 10.70
C GLY A 82 15.88 -1.08 10.61
N VAL A 83 16.80 -1.80 9.98
CA VAL A 83 16.76 -3.27 9.87
C VAL A 83 16.85 -3.92 11.25
N GLN A 84 17.70 -3.40 12.14
CA GLN A 84 17.83 -3.89 13.51
C GLN A 84 16.52 -3.71 14.29
N ALA A 85 15.91 -2.52 14.23
CA ALA A 85 14.63 -2.23 14.88
C ALA A 85 13.49 -3.13 14.36
N MET A 86 13.52 -3.51 13.08
CA MET A 86 12.59 -4.47 12.49
C MET A 86 12.86 -5.91 12.95
N ARG A 87 14.12 -6.33 13.06
CA ARG A 87 14.50 -7.68 13.52
C ARG A 87 14.08 -7.96 14.96
N GLU A 88 14.05 -6.94 15.80
CA GLU A 88 13.54 -7.05 17.17
C GLU A 88 12.02 -7.28 17.23
N ARG A 89 11.29 -7.04 16.13
CA ARG A 89 9.82 -7.05 16.07
C ARG A 89 9.35 -8.01 14.98
N PRO A 90 9.24 -9.33 15.26
CA PRO A 90 8.93 -10.34 14.25
C PRO A 90 7.59 -10.09 13.52
N TRP A 91 6.61 -9.49 14.21
CA TRP A 91 5.33 -9.12 13.60
C TRP A 91 5.47 -8.03 12.52
N VAL A 92 6.44 -7.12 12.65
CA VAL A 92 6.71 -6.08 11.65
C VAL A 92 7.25 -6.72 10.38
N LEU A 93 8.29 -7.56 10.51
CA LEU A 93 8.90 -8.28 9.39
C LEU A 93 7.89 -9.18 8.68
N ALA A 94 7.03 -9.87 9.44
CA ALA A 94 5.97 -10.73 8.92
C ALA A 94 5.00 -9.97 8.01
N VAL A 95 4.46 -8.86 8.49
CA VAL A 95 3.46 -8.06 7.77
C VAL A 95 4.09 -7.38 6.56
N MET A 96 5.31 -6.84 6.70
CA MET A 96 6.06 -6.24 5.58
C MET A 96 6.35 -7.26 4.48
N SER A 97 6.81 -8.45 4.85
CA SER A 97 7.08 -9.53 3.89
C SER A 97 5.79 -9.96 3.19
N THR A 98 4.69 -10.07 3.95
CA THR A 98 3.36 -10.39 3.42
C THR A 98 2.92 -9.34 2.39
N ALA A 99 3.00 -8.06 2.72
CA ALA A 99 2.64 -6.97 1.81
C ALA A 99 3.51 -6.97 0.54
N SER A 100 4.81 -7.22 0.68
CA SER A 100 5.75 -7.31 -0.45
C SER A 100 5.40 -8.48 -1.38
N VAL A 101 5.02 -9.63 -0.82
CA VAL A 101 4.55 -10.79 -1.60
C VAL A 101 3.21 -10.50 -2.28
N HIS A 102 2.29 -9.80 -1.63
CA HIS A 102 1.00 -9.41 -2.24
C HIS A 102 1.22 -8.50 -3.45
N LEU A 103 2.16 -7.56 -3.35
CA LEU A 103 2.53 -6.68 -4.47
C LEU A 103 3.19 -7.47 -5.60
N MET A 104 4.17 -8.32 -5.27
CA MET A 104 4.91 -9.13 -6.25
C MET A 104 4.01 -10.11 -7.02
N THR A 105 3.06 -10.76 -6.35
CA THR A 105 2.26 -11.84 -6.93
C THR A 105 0.86 -11.38 -7.31
N GLY A 106 0.11 -10.82 -6.37
CA GLY A 106 -1.26 -10.37 -6.58
C GLY A 106 -1.34 -9.13 -7.47
N ALA A 107 -0.71 -8.02 -7.03
CA ALA A 107 -0.82 -6.74 -7.73
C ALA A 107 -0.15 -6.79 -9.10
N ALA A 108 1.08 -7.33 -9.19
CA ALA A 108 1.79 -7.42 -10.47
C ALA A 108 1.01 -8.26 -11.49
N ALA A 109 0.52 -9.46 -11.11
CA ALA A 109 -0.26 -10.29 -12.02
C ALA A 109 -1.56 -9.61 -12.44
N ALA A 110 -2.31 -9.05 -11.49
CA ALA A 110 -3.58 -8.39 -11.78
C ALA A 110 -3.39 -7.15 -12.68
N LEU A 111 -2.47 -6.25 -12.36
CA LEU A 111 -2.28 -5.01 -13.11
C LEU A 111 -1.67 -5.26 -14.50
N THR A 112 -0.87 -6.31 -14.67
CA THR A 112 -0.31 -6.69 -15.98
C THR A 112 -1.38 -7.32 -16.88
N LEU A 113 -2.23 -8.19 -16.32
CA LEU A 113 -3.19 -8.97 -17.10
C LEU A 113 -4.54 -8.26 -17.28
N LEU A 114 -4.88 -7.31 -16.41
CA LEU A 114 -6.15 -6.59 -16.47
C LEU A 114 -6.39 -5.88 -17.82
N PRO A 115 -5.45 -5.14 -18.44
CA PRO A 115 -5.68 -4.52 -19.74
C PRO A 115 -6.02 -5.52 -20.84
N LEU A 116 -5.32 -6.66 -20.87
CA LEU A 116 -5.55 -7.74 -21.83
C LEU A 116 -6.95 -8.35 -21.63
N ILE A 117 -7.27 -8.71 -20.39
CA ILE A 117 -8.57 -9.27 -20.02
C ILE A 117 -9.71 -8.27 -20.28
N ALA A 118 -9.48 -6.99 -20.01
CA ALA A 118 -10.48 -5.96 -20.25
C ALA A 118 -10.81 -5.86 -21.74
N ARG A 119 -9.78 -5.85 -22.59
CA ARG A 119 -9.92 -5.86 -24.05
C ARG A 119 -10.60 -7.11 -24.58
N ASP A 120 -10.20 -8.29 -24.11
CA ASP A 120 -10.64 -9.55 -24.68
C ASP A 120 -12.07 -9.93 -24.27
N ARG A 121 -12.51 -9.57 -23.05
CA ARG A 121 -13.80 -10.07 -22.52
C ARG A 121 -14.63 -9.11 -21.66
N LEU A 122 -14.11 -7.95 -21.23
CA LEU A 122 -14.87 -7.05 -20.33
C LEU A 122 -15.43 -5.78 -21.01
N GLY A 123 -15.08 -5.52 -22.27
CA GLY A 123 -15.59 -4.37 -23.02
C GLY A 123 -14.55 -3.27 -23.28
N GLY A 124 -13.26 -3.56 -23.23
CA GLY A 124 -12.19 -2.65 -23.66
C GLY A 124 -11.72 -1.65 -22.60
N ASP A 125 -11.22 -0.51 -23.07
CA ASP A 125 -10.55 0.51 -22.25
C ASP A 125 -11.47 1.13 -21.19
N LEU A 126 -12.77 1.27 -21.50
CA LEU A 126 -13.75 1.77 -20.55
C LEU A 126 -13.93 0.80 -19.37
N ALA A 127 -13.92 -0.50 -19.64
CA ALA A 127 -14.00 -1.53 -18.61
C ALA A 127 -12.73 -1.55 -17.73
N TYR A 128 -11.55 -1.40 -18.34
CA TYR A 128 -10.29 -1.24 -17.62
C TYR A 128 -10.34 -0.06 -16.64
N GLY A 129 -10.75 1.12 -17.12
CA GLY A 129 -10.90 2.32 -16.29
C GLY A 129 -11.94 2.14 -15.18
N ALA A 130 -13.09 1.53 -15.49
CA ALA A 130 -14.16 1.27 -14.52
C ALA A 130 -13.72 0.33 -13.39
N VAL A 131 -12.94 -0.71 -13.69
CA VAL A 131 -12.41 -1.65 -12.69
C VAL A 131 -11.41 -0.97 -11.76
N LEU A 132 -10.50 -0.14 -12.29
CA LEU A 132 -9.57 0.64 -11.47
C LEU A 132 -10.29 1.70 -10.61
N ALA A 133 -11.30 2.36 -11.17
CA ALA A 133 -12.14 3.30 -10.43
C ALA A 133 -12.90 2.60 -9.30
N ALA A 134 -13.43 1.39 -9.54
CA ALA A 134 -14.10 0.60 -8.51
C ALA A 134 -13.16 0.27 -7.34
N MET A 135 -11.90 -0.05 -7.61
CA MET A 135 -10.87 -0.25 -6.57
C MET A 135 -10.64 1.02 -5.74
N ALA A 136 -10.47 2.17 -6.39
CA ALA A 136 -10.27 3.44 -5.71
C ALA A 136 -11.50 3.84 -4.86
N ILE A 137 -12.71 3.65 -5.38
CA ILE A 137 -13.96 3.90 -4.67
C ILE A 137 -14.10 2.95 -3.47
N GLY A 138 -13.74 1.68 -3.62
CA GLY A 138 -13.77 0.68 -2.56
C GLY A 138 -12.84 0.99 -1.39
N ALA A 139 -11.73 1.71 -1.62
CA ALA A 139 -10.83 2.14 -0.55
C ALA A 139 -11.49 3.11 0.45
N LEU A 140 -12.41 3.97 0.00
CA LEU A 140 -13.07 4.98 0.82
C LEU A 140 -13.80 4.41 2.05
N PRO A 141 -14.70 3.41 1.92
CA PRO A 141 -15.32 2.78 3.08
C PRO A 141 -14.31 2.05 3.97
N GLY A 142 -13.22 1.51 3.42
CA GLY A 142 -12.15 0.87 4.20
C GLY A 142 -11.47 1.84 5.15
N LEU A 143 -11.12 3.02 4.63
CA LEU A 143 -10.60 4.14 5.42
C LEU A 143 -11.56 4.59 6.53
N VAL A 144 -12.83 4.82 6.18
CA VAL A 144 -13.85 5.30 7.15
C VAL A 144 -14.07 4.26 8.25
N LEU A 145 -14.19 2.98 7.89
CA LEU A 145 -14.42 1.90 8.84
C LEU A 145 -13.21 1.72 9.76
N ALA A 146 -11.98 1.68 9.23
CA ALA A 146 -10.77 1.55 10.03
C ALA A 146 -10.55 2.76 10.97
N GLY A 147 -11.00 3.94 10.56
CA GLY A 147 -10.99 5.15 11.39
C GLY A 147 -11.91 5.07 12.61
N ARG A 148 -13.09 4.44 12.46
CA ARG A 148 -14.13 4.37 13.51
C ARG A 148 -14.08 3.10 14.34
N TRP A 149 -13.76 1.97 13.74
CA TRP A 149 -13.77 0.68 14.40
C TRP A 149 -12.49 0.47 15.22
N ARG A 150 -12.64 -0.05 16.44
CA ARG A 150 -11.53 -0.32 17.37
C ARG A 150 -11.60 -1.78 17.85
N PRO A 151 -11.34 -2.75 16.97
CA PRO A 151 -11.31 -4.16 17.36
C PRO A 151 -10.23 -4.42 18.42
N LYS A 152 -10.48 -5.39 19.31
CA LYS A 152 -9.52 -5.80 20.35
C LYS A 152 -8.23 -6.38 19.72
N ALA A 153 -8.39 -7.27 18.74
CA ALA A 153 -7.30 -7.85 17.95
C ALA A 153 -7.18 -7.13 16.58
N LYS A 154 -6.59 -5.93 16.58
CA LYS A 154 -6.48 -5.08 15.38
C LYS A 154 -5.77 -5.75 14.22
N GLY A 155 -4.71 -6.49 14.51
CA GLY A 155 -3.94 -7.16 13.47
C GLY A 155 -4.65 -8.38 12.90
N THR A 156 -5.38 -9.14 13.74
CA THR A 156 -6.27 -10.20 13.23
C THR A 156 -7.34 -9.66 12.30
N ALA A 157 -8.06 -8.61 12.73
CA ALA A 157 -9.08 -7.98 11.88
C ALA A 157 -8.49 -7.47 10.55
N SER A 158 -7.30 -6.84 10.61
CA SER A 158 -6.64 -6.29 9.43
C SER A 158 -6.18 -7.37 8.46
N MET A 159 -5.56 -8.44 8.92
CA MET A 159 -5.09 -9.55 8.08
C MET A 159 -6.24 -10.38 7.50
N CYS A 160 -7.30 -10.62 8.27
CA CYS A 160 -8.50 -11.28 7.75
C CYS A 160 -9.15 -10.46 6.64
N VAL A 161 -9.27 -9.15 6.82
CA VAL A 161 -9.79 -8.26 5.77
C VAL A 161 -8.84 -8.23 4.56
N LEU A 162 -7.52 -8.17 4.80
CA LEU A 162 -6.51 -8.17 3.74
C LEU A 162 -6.54 -9.43 2.87
N SER A 163 -6.89 -10.60 3.43
CA SER A 163 -7.08 -11.83 2.62
C SER A 163 -8.15 -11.68 1.54
N GLY A 164 -9.09 -10.75 1.70
CA GLY A 164 -10.07 -10.39 0.68
C GLY A 164 -9.43 -9.83 -0.60
N TYR A 165 -8.18 -9.36 -0.54
CA TYR A 165 -7.40 -8.97 -1.71
C TYR A 165 -7.17 -10.13 -2.69
N ALA A 166 -7.24 -11.40 -2.24
CA ALA A 166 -7.17 -12.58 -3.11
C ALA A 166 -8.28 -12.58 -4.18
N LEU A 167 -9.41 -11.91 -3.92
CA LEU A 167 -10.51 -11.78 -4.87
C LEU A 167 -10.11 -11.02 -6.13
N VAL A 168 -9.12 -10.13 -6.07
CA VAL A 168 -8.66 -9.32 -7.21
C VAL A 168 -8.10 -10.25 -8.31
N PRO A 169 -6.98 -10.99 -8.11
CA PRO A 169 -6.49 -11.92 -9.11
C PRO A 169 -7.49 -13.07 -9.40
N LEU A 170 -8.25 -13.54 -8.41
CA LEU A 170 -9.26 -14.59 -8.62
C LEU A 170 -10.36 -14.16 -9.60
N SER A 171 -10.84 -12.91 -9.50
CA SER A 171 -11.87 -12.37 -10.40
C SER A 171 -11.41 -12.30 -11.85
N LEU A 172 -10.10 -12.14 -12.06
CA LEU A 172 -9.48 -12.14 -13.38
C LEU A 172 -9.21 -13.57 -13.88
N ALA A 173 -9.05 -14.55 -13.00
CA ALA A 173 -8.89 -15.94 -13.40
C ALA A 173 -10.19 -16.53 -13.98
N LEU A 174 -11.33 -16.11 -13.44
CA LEU A 174 -12.65 -16.64 -13.75
C LEU A 174 -13.36 -15.81 -14.83
N PRO A 175 -14.26 -16.41 -15.64
CA PRO A 175 -15.03 -15.71 -16.67
C PRO A 175 -16.21 -14.93 -16.05
N LEU A 176 -15.91 -13.97 -15.18
CA LEU A 176 -16.91 -13.15 -14.50
C LEU A 176 -17.36 -11.95 -15.36
N PRO A 177 -18.65 -11.54 -15.24
CA PRO A 177 -19.12 -10.31 -15.89
C PRO A 177 -18.50 -9.07 -15.24
N LEU A 178 -18.41 -7.97 -16.00
CA LEU A 178 -17.77 -6.72 -15.55
C LEU A 178 -18.21 -6.24 -14.14
N PRO A 179 -19.53 -6.21 -13.79
CA PRO A 179 -19.94 -5.78 -12.46
C PRO A 179 -19.37 -6.64 -11.33
N ALA A 180 -19.20 -7.95 -11.55
CA ALA A 180 -18.60 -8.84 -10.56
C ALA A 180 -17.09 -8.58 -10.40
N VAL A 181 -16.37 -8.35 -11.50
CA VAL A 181 -14.95 -7.96 -11.46
C VAL A 181 -14.78 -6.62 -10.73
N MET A 182 -15.63 -5.64 -11.02
CA MET A 182 -15.64 -4.34 -10.32
C MET A 182 -15.88 -4.51 -8.82
N ALA A 183 -16.82 -5.36 -8.41
CA ALA A 183 -17.08 -5.65 -7.00
C ALA A 183 -15.86 -6.28 -6.31
N CYS A 184 -15.18 -7.24 -6.95
CA CYS A 184 -13.96 -7.84 -6.42
C CYS A 184 -12.83 -6.81 -6.28
N PHE A 185 -12.64 -5.92 -7.25
CA PHE A 185 -11.67 -4.83 -7.16
C PHE A 185 -12.02 -3.81 -6.08
N ALA A 186 -13.30 -3.48 -5.91
CA ALA A 186 -13.75 -2.62 -4.81
C ALA A 186 -13.47 -3.25 -3.44
N ILE A 187 -13.71 -4.56 -3.28
CA ILE A 187 -13.35 -5.29 -2.06
C ILE A 187 -11.82 -5.29 -1.86
N GLY A 188 -11.04 -5.45 -2.93
CA GLY A 188 -9.59 -5.35 -2.87
C GLY A 188 -9.10 -3.97 -2.39
N GLY A 189 -9.67 -2.89 -2.92
CA GLY A 189 -9.37 -1.53 -2.48
C GLY A 189 -9.76 -1.29 -1.02
N PHE A 190 -10.95 -1.74 -0.61
CA PHE A 190 -11.40 -1.72 0.78
C PHE A 190 -10.40 -2.44 1.69
N ALA A 191 -9.98 -3.65 1.29
CA ALA A 191 -9.11 -4.50 2.09
C ALA A 191 -7.73 -3.88 2.32
N VAL A 192 -7.12 -3.34 1.26
CA VAL A 192 -5.81 -2.68 1.30
C VAL A 192 -5.86 -1.45 2.19
N GLU A 193 -6.84 -0.56 2.00
CA GLU A 193 -6.91 0.70 2.76
C GLU A 193 -7.26 0.46 4.23
N PHE A 194 -8.17 -0.48 4.50
CA PHE A 194 -8.51 -0.89 5.86
C PHE A 194 -7.27 -1.41 6.61
N PHE A 195 -6.50 -2.30 5.97
CA PHE A 195 -5.23 -2.80 6.51
C PHE A 195 -4.23 -1.66 6.75
N PHE A 196 -4.03 -0.80 5.74
CA PHE A 196 -3.01 0.25 5.77
C PHE A 196 -3.18 1.21 6.94
N VAL A 197 -4.42 1.59 7.27
CA VAL A 197 -4.73 2.46 8.41
C VAL A 197 -4.26 1.85 9.74
N TYR A 198 -4.55 0.57 9.99
CA TYR A 198 -4.11 -0.10 11.22
C TYR A 198 -2.61 -0.37 11.22
N TRP A 199 -2.04 -0.76 10.08
CA TRP A 199 -0.61 -1.02 9.91
C TRP A 199 0.22 0.23 10.23
N LEU A 200 -0.08 1.36 9.58
CA LEU A 200 0.63 2.61 9.80
C LEU A 200 0.47 3.07 11.26
N SER A 201 -0.74 2.96 11.81
CA SER A 201 -0.99 3.27 13.22
C SER A 201 -0.22 2.37 14.20
N ALA A 202 0.04 1.12 13.83
CA ALA A 202 0.79 0.18 14.64
C ALA A 202 2.29 0.49 14.61
N LEU A 203 2.84 0.79 13.43
CA LEU A 203 4.23 1.23 13.30
C LEU A 203 4.47 2.51 14.11
N GLN A 204 3.59 3.51 13.97
CA GLN A 204 3.72 4.78 14.69
C GLN A 204 3.62 4.65 16.21
N ARG A 205 2.94 3.63 16.74
CA ARG A 205 2.79 3.40 18.18
C ARG A 205 3.89 2.55 18.79
N ASN A 206 4.36 1.53 18.06
CA ASN A 206 5.28 0.52 18.60
C ASN A 206 6.75 0.78 18.22
N ILE A 207 7.00 1.65 17.23
CA ILE A 207 8.36 1.99 16.81
C ILE A 207 8.76 3.33 17.43
N PRO A 208 9.90 3.39 18.15
CA PRO A 208 10.45 4.62 18.70
C PRO A 208 10.64 5.71 17.63
N GLY A 209 10.38 6.96 17.98
CA GLY A 209 10.36 8.08 17.03
C GLY A 209 11.69 8.36 16.34
N ASP A 210 12.82 7.99 16.96
CA ASP A 210 14.18 8.14 16.44
C ASP A 210 14.52 7.17 15.30
N VAL A 211 13.82 6.03 15.21
CA VAL A 211 13.98 5.02 14.15
C VAL A 211 12.74 4.86 13.27
N LEU A 212 11.59 5.42 13.64
CA LEU A 212 10.32 5.31 12.91
C LEU A 212 10.44 5.71 11.43
N GLY A 213 11.11 6.83 11.13
CA GLY A 213 11.30 7.27 9.75
C GLY A 213 12.12 6.28 8.91
N LYS A 214 13.06 5.57 9.54
CA LYS A 214 13.91 4.54 8.90
C LYS A 214 13.11 3.28 8.62
N VAL A 215 12.28 2.86 9.58
CA VAL A 215 11.37 1.70 9.42
C VAL A 215 10.33 1.97 8.34
N LEU A 216 9.70 3.16 8.31
CA LEU A 216 8.75 3.53 7.25
C LEU A 216 9.41 3.61 5.86
N ALA A 217 10.66 4.06 5.78
CA ALA A 217 11.41 4.05 4.53
C ALA A 217 11.70 2.62 4.05
N LEU A 218 12.09 1.72 4.96
CA LEU A 218 12.29 0.30 4.67
C LEU A 218 10.98 -0.43 4.33
N ASP A 219 9.86 -0.05 4.95
CA ASP A 219 8.51 -0.55 4.63
C ASP A 219 8.15 -0.26 3.17
N GLN A 220 8.27 1.00 2.75
CA GLN A 220 8.01 1.36 1.36
C GLN A 220 9.02 0.74 0.40
N LEU A 221 10.31 0.74 0.74
CA LEU A 221 11.34 0.15 -0.10
C LEU A 221 11.09 -1.34 -0.31
N GLY A 222 10.81 -2.09 0.76
CA GLY A 222 10.54 -3.53 0.70
C GLY A 222 9.30 -3.85 -0.13
N ALA A 223 8.21 -3.12 0.14
CA ALA A 223 6.95 -3.29 -0.57
C ALA A 223 7.11 -3.05 -2.09
N PHE A 224 7.77 -1.95 -2.49
CA PHE A 224 7.94 -1.61 -3.90
C PHE A 224 9.11 -2.31 -4.58
N ALA A 225 10.12 -2.81 -3.87
CA ALA A 225 11.28 -3.48 -4.47
C ALA A 225 10.91 -4.81 -5.15
N LEU A 226 9.94 -5.55 -4.62
CA LEU A 226 9.51 -6.82 -5.22
C LEU A 226 8.48 -6.64 -6.34
N LEU A 227 7.88 -5.46 -6.48
CA LEU A 227 6.86 -5.21 -7.50
C LEU A 227 7.45 -5.29 -8.95
N PRO A 228 8.60 -4.67 -9.29
CA PRO A 228 9.28 -4.86 -10.58
C PRO A 228 9.63 -6.31 -10.87
N VAL A 229 10.05 -7.06 -9.84
CA VAL A 229 10.33 -8.49 -9.96
C VAL A 229 9.06 -9.25 -10.34
N GLY A 230 7.94 -8.93 -9.68
CA GLY A 230 6.62 -9.41 -10.06
C GLY A 230 6.31 -9.16 -11.54
N TYR A 231 6.39 -7.91 -11.98
CA TYR A 231 6.14 -7.52 -13.38
C TYR A 231 7.02 -8.27 -14.39
N LEU A 232 8.30 -8.45 -14.07
CA LEU A 232 9.24 -9.21 -14.91
C LEU A 232 8.83 -10.69 -15.03
N LEU A 233 8.31 -11.28 -13.95
CA LEU A 233 7.96 -12.70 -13.87
C LEU A 233 6.59 -13.03 -14.45
N VAL A 234 5.63 -12.09 -14.49
CA VAL A 234 4.27 -12.37 -15.01
C VAL A 234 4.32 -12.96 -16.42
N GLY A 235 5.07 -12.34 -17.34
CA GLY A 235 5.15 -12.80 -18.73
C GLY A 235 5.66 -14.24 -18.88
N PRO A 236 6.86 -14.57 -18.37
CA PRO A 236 7.39 -15.93 -18.41
C PRO A 236 6.48 -16.97 -17.73
N VAL A 237 5.88 -16.65 -16.59
CA VAL A 237 4.97 -17.57 -15.89
C VAL A 237 3.71 -17.81 -16.71
N VAL A 238 3.10 -16.76 -17.27
CA VAL A 238 1.93 -16.88 -18.16
C VAL A 238 2.27 -17.69 -19.41
N ALA A 239 3.47 -17.54 -19.98
CA ALA A 239 3.90 -18.34 -21.12
C ALA A 239 4.07 -19.83 -20.77
N ALA A 240 4.52 -20.13 -19.55
CA ALA A 240 4.78 -21.50 -19.10
C ALA A 240 3.51 -22.26 -18.67
N ILE A 241 2.61 -21.60 -17.91
CA ILE A 241 1.46 -22.26 -17.29
C ILE A 241 0.11 -21.64 -17.68
N GLY A 242 0.09 -20.56 -18.47
CA GLY A 242 -1.12 -19.87 -18.89
C GLY A 242 -1.63 -18.82 -17.91
N THR A 243 -2.54 -17.96 -18.41
CA THR A 243 -3.11 -16.83 -17.66
C THR A 243 -3.92 -17.26 -16.44
N THR A 244 -4.84 -18.23 -16.61
CA THR A 244 -5.73 -18.67 -15.52
C THR A 244 -4.96 -19.32 -14.37
N PRO A 245 -4.05 -20.30 -14.59
CA PRO A 245 -3.25 -20.87 -13.51
C PRO A 245 -2.35 -19.85 -12.82
N THR A 246 -1.80 -18.88 -13.56
CA THR A 246 -1.01 -17.77 -12.97
C THR A 246 -1.83 -16.95 -11.99
N LEU A 247 -3.06 -16.56 -12.38
CA LEU A 247 -3.95 -15.76 -11.53
C LEU A 247 -4.50 -16.54 -10.34
N LEU A 248 -4.82 -17.83 -10.52
CA LEU A 248 -5.22 -18.72 -9.41
C LEU A 248 -4.06 -18.91 -8.42
N GLY A 249 -2.83 -19.09 -8.92
CA GLY A 249 -1.62 -19.17 -8.11
C GLY A 249 -1.40 -17.87 -7.30
N ALA A 250 -1.54 -16.71 -7.94
CA ALA A 250 -1.44 -15.42 -7.27
C ALA A 250 -2.51 -15.25 -6.18
N ALA A 251 -3.77 -15.62 -6.46
CA ALA A 251 -4.85 -15.59 -5.47
C ALA A 251 -4.57 -16.53 -4.27
N ALA A 252 -4.09 -17.74 -4.55
CA ALA A 252 -3.73 -18.71 -3.52
C ALA A 252 -2.56 -18.23 -2.66
N VAL A 253 -1.51 -17.65 -3.25
CA VAL A 253 -0.37 -17.09 -2.53
C VAL A 253 -0.80 -15.93 -1.63
N VAL A 254 -1.64 -15.02 -2.14
CA VAL A 254 -2.20 -13.92 -1.34
C VAL A 254 -2.96 -14.47 -0.13
N ALA A 255 -3.93 -15.35 -0.35
CA ALA A 255 -4.74 -15.91 0.74
C ALA A 255 -3.89 -16.70 1.76
N ALA A 256 -2.97 -17.54 1.27
CA ALA A 256 -2.09 -18.35 2.12
C ALA A 256 -1.15 -17.48 2.95
N THR A 257 -0.53 -16.46 2.35
CA THR A 257 0.39 -15.57 3.09
C THR A 257 -0.33 -14.69 4.11
N SER A 258 -1.55 -14.22 3.82
CA SER A 258 -2.36 -13.54 4.84
C SER A 258 -2.67 -14.45 6.04
N ALA A 259 -3.02 -15.72 5.77
CA ALA A 259 -3.32 -16.69 6.81
C ALA A 259 -2.08 -17.11 7.62
N LEU A 260 -0.94 -17.35 6.94
CA LEU A 260 0.33 -17.68 7.58
C LEU A 260 0.86 -16.52 8.43
N CYS A 261 0.66 -15.27 7.99
CA CYS A 261 1.05 -14.09 8.76
C CYS A 261 0.37 -14.06 10.14
N LEU A 262 -0.90 -14.47 10.23
CA LEU A 262 -1.63 -14.54 11.50
C LEU A 262 -1.04 -15.52 12.51
N ALA A 263 -0.30 -16.54 12.04
CA ALA A 263 0.36 -17.51 12.93
C ALA A 263 1.61 -16.94 13.61
N ILE A 264 2.10 -15.77 13.18
CA ILE A 264 3.32 -15.17 13.73
C ILE A 264 3.01 -14.40 15.03
N PRO A 265 3.78 -14.63 16.11
CA PRO A 265 3.59 -13.93 17.38
C PRO A 265 3.57 -12.41 17.23
N GLY A 266 2.61 -11.76 17.87
CA GLY A 266 2.43 -10.31 17.84
C GLY A 266 1.59 -9.79 16.67
N VAL A 267 1.41 -10.56 15.58
CA VAL A 267 0.59 -10.12 14.44
C VAL A 267 -0.87 -9.93 14.83
N ALA A 268 -1.45 -10.81 15.66
CA ALA A 268 -2.86 -10.71 16.05
C ALA A 268 -3.24 -9.34 16.67
N HIS A 269 -2.32 -8.71 17.40
CA HIS A 269 -2.55 -7.44 18.08
C HIS A 269 -1.77 -6.26 17.47
N PHE A 270 -0.89 -6.51 16.50
CA PHE A 270 0.12 -5.56 16.03
C PHE A 270 0.89 -4.91 17.19
N ALA A 271 1.40 -5.76 18.07
CA ALA A 271 2.17 -5.38 19.23
C ALA A 271 3.12 -6.51 19.58
N ASP A 272 4.22 -6.17 20.25
CA ASP A 272 5.12 -7.18 20.77
C ASP A 272 4.37 -8.08 21.76
N PRO A 273 4.61 -9.41 21.77
CA PRO A 273 4.01 -10.29 22.75
C PRO A 273 4.31 -9.74 24.15
N ALA A 274 3.28 -9.56 24.99
CA ALA A 274 3.50 -9.16 26.37
C ALA A 274 4.50 -10.16 26.98
N PRO A 275 5.54 -9.69 27.70
CA PRO A 275 6.41 -10.62 28.41
C PRO A 275 5.50 -11.47 29.28
N THR A 276 5.57 -12.80 29.12
CA THR A 276 4.92 -13.73 30.03
C THR A 276 5.39 -13.33 31.41
N LEU A 277 4.49 -12.75 32.21
CA LEU A 277 4.72 -12.54 33.63
C LEU A 277 5.17 -13.88 34.17
N GLU A 278 6.46 -13.98 34.44
CA GLU A 278 7.08 -15.06 35.16
C GLU A 278 6.19 -15.30 36.37
N ARG A 279 5.75 -16.55 36.54
CA ARG A 279 4.87 -16.97 37.63
C ARG A 279 5.49 -16.48 38.94
N ALA A 280 4.97 -15.38 39.46
CA ALA A 280 5.21 -14.93 40.82
C ALA A 280 4.41 -15.83 41.76
N HIS A 281 4.81 -17.09 41.84
CA HIS A 281 4.44 -18.08 42.84
C HIS A 281 5.48 -19.18 42.74
N ASP A 282 6.57 -19.02 43.49
CA ASP A 282 6.90 -19.91 44.63
C ASP A 282 7.96 -19.23 45.52
#